data_AF-R7U7K8-F1
#
_entry.id   AF-R7U7K8-F1
#
_cell.length_a   1.000
_cell.length_b   1.000
_cell.length_c   1.000
_cell.angle_alpha   90.00
_cell.angle_beta   90.00
_cell.angle_gamma   90.00
#
_symmetry.space_group_name_H-M   'P 1'
#
loop_
_entity.id
_entity.type
_entity.pdbx_description
1 polymer ?
#
loop_
_entity_poly.entity_id
_entity_poly.type
_entity_poly.pdbx_seq_one_letter_code
_entity_poly.pdbx_strand_id
1 'polypeptide(L)'
;MGLTADSSKSWGDACRSFFNRRVIALLFLGFSAGLPILLIFSSLSLWLREAGVERSAVTFFSWAALGYSFKFVWAPLVDRIPLPILHGMLGRRRSWLLLSQISIIGALLFMAANNPVDGLFWIASGAVMLGFSSATQDIVIDAYRIEAADDDLQAMMSSAYIAGYRVGMLVAGAGTLALA
;
A
#
# COMPACT_ATOMS: atom_id res chain seq x y z
N MET A 1 23.83 41.75 -13.07
CA MET A 1 22.43 41.99 -12.66
C MET A 1 21.56 41.39 -13.76
N GLY A 2 21.12 40.14 -13.60
CA GLY A 2 20.37 39.41 -14.62
C GLY A 2 19.37 38.51 -13.93
N LEU A 3 18.22 39.06 -13.60
CA LEU A 3 17.07 38.32 -13.05
C LEU A 3 16.48 37.52 -14.21
N THR A 4 16.75 36.22 -14.25
CA THR A 4 16.02 35.30 -15.14
C THR A 4 14.56 35.27 -14.68
N ALA A 5 13.67 35.67 -15.57
CA ALA A 5 12.23 35.72 -15.35
C ALA A 5 11.72 34.39 -14.80
N ASP A 6 11.17 34.44 -13.61
CA ASP A 6 10.48 33.33 -12.95
C ASP A 6 9.22 33.02 -13.77
N SER A 7 9.23 31.91 -14.51
CA SER A 7 8.07 31.47 -15.28
C SER A 7 7.00 31.01 -14.29
N SER A 8 6.09 31.92 -13.90
CA SER A 8 4.97 31.58 -13.03
C SER A 8 4.11 30.50 -13.71
N LYS A 9 4.21 29.27 -13.21
CA LYS A 9 3.35 28.16 -13.66
C LYS A 9 1.89 28.59 -13.46
N SER A 10 1.15 28.71 -14.56
CA SER A 10 -0.25 29.11 -14.53
C SER A 10 -1.09 28.07 -13.79
N TRP A 11 -2.11 28.50 -13.03
CA TRP A 11 -3.07 27.61 -12.37
C TRP A 11 -3.70 26.59 -13.35
N GLY A 12 -3.83 26.96 -14.63
CA GLY A 12 -4.30 26.05 -15.68
C GLY A 12 -3.34 24.91 -16.00
N ASP A 13 -2.03 25.15 -15.93
CA ASP A 13 -1.00 24.14 -16.17
C ASP A 13 -0.90 23.17 -14.98
N ALA A 14 -1.08 23.67 -13.76
CA ALA A 14 -1.22 22.84 -12.57
C ALA A 14 -2.43 21.89 -12.68
N CYS A 15 -3.60 22.40 -13.07
CA CYS A 15 -4.80 21.58 -13.30
C CYS A 15 -4.62 20.53 -14.40
N ARG A 16 -3.97 20.88 -15.52
CA ARG A 16 -3.69 19.90 -16.59
C ARG A 16 -2.78 18.77 -16.13
N SER A 17 -1.85 19.06 -15.23
CA SER A 17 -0.93 18.06 -14.74
C SER A 17 -1.58 17.01 -13.82
N PHE A 18 -2.70 17.34 -13.15
CA PHE A 18 -3.52 16.35 -12.43
C PHE A 18 -4.10 15.25 -13.35
N PHE A 19 -4.33 15.57 -14.62
CA PHE A 19 -4.81 14.61 -15.62
C PHE A 19 -3.71 13.75 -16.25
N ASN A 20 -2.46 13.92 -15.80
CA ASN A 20 -1.38 13.05 -16.25
C ASN A 20 -1.66 11.61 -15.81
N ARG A 21 -1.56 10.66 -16.74
CA ARG A 21 -1.78 9.22 -16.50
C ARG A 21 -0.95 8.69 -15.32
N ARG A 22 0.25 9.23 -15.09
CA ARG A 22 1.12 8.83 -13.97
C ARG A 22 0.59 9.30 -12.61
N VAL A 23 0.02 10.51 -12.55
CA VAL A 23 -0.58 11.09 -11.33
C VAL A 23 -1.85 10.33 -10.97
N ILE A 24 -2.72 10.07 -11.95
CA ILE A 24 -3.93 9.26 -11.75
C ILE A 24 -3.57 7.83 -11.31
N ALA A 25 -2.56 7.20 -11.93
CA ALA A 25 -2.11 5.88 -11.51
C ALA A 25 -1.66 5.87 -10.04
N LEU A 26 -0.90 6.88 -9.60
CA LEU A 26 -0.48 6.98 -8.20
C LEU A 26 -1.60 7.28 -7.22
N LEU A 27 -2.65 7.98 -7.63
CA LEU A 27 -3.86 8.13 -6.83
C LEU A 27 -4.47 6.76 -6.51
N PHE A 28 -4.68 5.93 -7.53
CA PHE A 28 -5.25 4.58 -7.35
C PHE A 28 -4.31 3.63 -6.62
N LEU A 29 -3.00 3.71 -6.87
CA LEU A 29 -2.00 2.94 -6.14
C LEU A 29 -1.93 3.35 -4.67
N GLY A 30 -2.01 4.66 -4.38
CA GLY A 30 -2.13 5.18 -3.03
C GLY A 30 -3.38 4.66 -2.34
N PHE A 31 -4.53 4.71 -3.02
CA PHE A 31 -5.78 4.12 -2.51
C PHE A 31 -5.61 2.64 -2.17
N SER A 32 -5.04 1.84 -3.09
CA SER A 32 -4.77 0.42 -2.86
C SER A 32 -3.82 0.18 -1.69
N ALA A 33 -2.79 1.00 -1.49
CA ALA A 33 -1.82 0.87 -0.40
C ALA A 33 -2.42 1.27 0.96
N GLY A 34 -3.41 2.18 0.96
CA GLY A 34 -4.09 2.63 2.18
C GLY A 34 -5.07 1.61 2.77
N LEU A 35 -5.56 0.65 1.98
CA LEU A 35 -6.53 -0.35 2.46
C LEU A 35 -5.92 -1.37 3.44
N PRO A 36 -4.81 -2.09 3.12
CA PRO A 36 -4.38 -3.23 3.92
C PRO A 36 -3.92 -2.85 5.32
N ILE A 37 -3.23 -1.71 5.46
CA ILE A 37 -2.75 -1.24 6.77
C ILE A 37 -3.92 -1.05 7.74
N LEU A 38 -5.01 -0.46 7.27
CA LEU A 38 -6.14 -0.16 8.14
C LEU A 38 -6.99 -1.40 8.40
N LEU A 39 -7.08 -2.33 7.44
CA LEU A 39 -7.68 -3.65 7.64
C LEU A 39 -6.94 -4.45 8.72
N ILE A 40 -5.60 -4.40 8.77
CA ILE A 40 -4.80 -5.05 9.82
C ILE A 40 -5.06 -4.40 11.19
N PHE A 41 -5.04 -3.08 11.28
CA PHE A 41 -5.12 -2.41 12.59
C PHE A 41 -6.54 -2.30 13.14
N SER A 42 -7.53 -2.03 12.29
CA SER A 42 -8.90 -1.79 12.70
C SER A 42 -9.75 -3.05 12.58
N SER A 43 -9.97 -3.53 11.35
CA SER A 43 -10.94 -4.60 11.08
C SER A 43 -10.56 -5.92 11.74
N LEU A 44 -9.30 -6.34 11.60
CA LEU A 44 -8.81 -7.56 12.24
C LEU A 44 -8.86 -7.47 13.77
N SER A 45 -8.48 -6.33 14.35
CA SER A 45 -8.54 -6.13 15.80
C SER A 45 -9.96 -6.19 16.35
N LEU A 46 -10.93 -5.64 15.61
CA LEU A 46 -12.35 -5.70 15.96
C LEU A 46 -12.87 -7.14 15.86
N TRP A 47 -12.60 -7.79 14.73
CA TRP A 47 -13.05 -9.16 14.45
C TRP A 47 -12.51 -10.16 15.48
N LEU A 48 -11.23 -10.07 15.85
CA LEU A 48 -10.64 -10.92 16.89
C LEU A 48 -11.29 -10.67 18.27
N ARG A 49 -11.60 -9.42 18.62
CA ARG A 49 -12.29 -9.10 19.87
C ARG A 49 -13.71 -9.66 19.90
N GLU A 50 -14.45 -9.55 18.80
CA GLU A 50 -15.80 -10.12 18.67
C GLU A 50 -15.80 -11.64 18.72
N ALA A 51 -14.77 -12.27 18.16
CA ALA A 51 -14.55 -13.71 18.25
C ALA A 51 -14.14 -14.19 19.67
N GLY A 52 -14.06 -13.28 20.65
CA GLY A 52 -13.73 -13.60 22.04
C GLY A 52 -12.24 -13.84 22.31
N VAL A 53 -11.35 -13.45 21.38
CA VAL A 53 -9.90 -13.58 21.55
C VAL A 53 -9.40 -12.61 22.62
N GLU A 54 -8.50 -13.08 23.49
CA GLU A 54 -7.93 -12.28 24.57
C GLU A 54 -7.24 -11.01 24.05
N ARG A 55 -7.39 -9.89 24.77
CA ARG A 55 -6.79 -8.58 24.40
C ARG A 55 -5.27 -8.65 24.20
N SER A 56 -4.58 -9.48 24.97
CA SER A 56 -3.14 -9.69 24.87
C SER A 56 -2.76 -10.30 23.52
N ALA A 57 -3.48 -11.33 23.07
CA ALA A 57 -3.32 -11.93 21.75
C ALA A 57 -3.61 -10.93 20.62
N VAL A 58 -4.66 -10.12 20.71
CA VAL A 58 -4.93 -9.04 19.73
C VAL A 58 -3.76 -8.05 19.64
N THR A 59 -3.09 -7.77 20.75
CA THR A 59 -1.91 -6.91 20.76
C THR A 59 -0.72 -7.57 20.06
N PHE A 60 -0.54 -8.88 20.21
CA PHE A 60 0.47 -9.63 19.44
C PHE A 60 0.24 -9.54 17.93
N PHE A 61 -1.01 -9.50 17.45
CA PHE A 61 -1.30 -9.29 16.03
C PHE A 61 -0.83 -7.93 15.49
N SER A 62 -0.74 -6.91 16.34
CA SER A 62 -0.18 -5.61 15.94
C SER A 62 1.29 -5.71 15.54
N TRP A 63 2.02 -6.75 15.96
CA TRP A 63 3.39 -7.02 15.52
C TRP A 63 3.47 -7.39 14.03
N ALA A 64 2.39 -7.87 13.41
CA ALA A 64 2.36 -8.08 11.96
C ALA A 64 2.60 -6.77 11.19
N ALA A 65 2.22 -5.63 11.77
CA ALA A 65 2.48 -4.32 11.18
C ALA A 65 3.94 -3.86 11.34
N LEU A 66 4.79 -4.54 12.12
CA LEU A 66 6.23 -4.26 12.14
C LEU A 66 6.87 -4.48 10.77
N GLY A 67 6.23 -5.25 9.87
CA GLY A 67 6.64 -5.34 8.48
C GLY A 67 6.85 -3.95 7.84
N TYR A 68 5.99 -2.97 8.14
CA TYR A 68 6.18 -1.61 7.63
C TYR A 68 7.44 -0.93 8.17
N SER A 69 7.80 -1.20 9.43
CA SER A 69 8.99 -0.62 10.06
C SER A 69 10.28 -1.24 9.54
N PHE A 70 10.26 -2.54 9.23
CA PHE A 70 11.42 -3.27 8.73
C PHE A 70 11.51 -3.34 7.20
N LYS A 71 10.61 -2.66 6.47
CA LYS A 71 10.55 -2.71 5.00
C LYS A 71 11.89 -2.37 4.33
N PHE A 72 12.71 -1.52 4.97
CA PHE A 72 14.05 -1.16 4.51
C PHE A 72 15.02 -2.36 4.41
N VAL A 73 14.79 -3.44 5.16
CA VAL A 73 15.67 -4.62 5.20
C VAL A 73 15.62 -5.38 3.87
N TRP A 74 14.43 -5.56 3.29
CA TRP A 74 14.26 -6.26 2.03
C TRP A 74 14.01 -5.34 0.83
N ALA A 75 13.88 -4.03 1.03
CA ALA A 75 13.79 -3.07 -0.07
C ALA A 75 14.93 -3.21 -1.11
N PRO A 76 16.22 -3.37 -0.74
CA PRO A 76 17.29 -3.58 -1.70
C PRO A 76 17.12 -4.87 -2.53
N LEU A 77 16.49 -5.89 -1.94
CA LEU A 77 16.21 -7.16 -2.61
C LEU A 77 15.17 -6.96 -3.71
N VAL A 78 14.07 -6.27 -3.36
CA VAL A 78 12.99 -5.93 -4.30
C VAL A 78 13.51 -5.06 -5.45
N ASP A 79 14.46 -4.16 -5.17
CA ASP A 79 15.08 -3.31 -6.19
C ASP A 79 16.02 -4.07 -7.12
N ARG A 80 16.77 -5.06 -6.61
CA ARG A 80 17.82 -5.74 -7.39
C ARG A 80 17.36 -7.01 -8.09
N ILE A 81 16.31 -7.67 -7.62
CA ILE A 81 15.86 -8.94 -8.19
C ILE A 81 14.83 -8.71 -9.31
N PRO A 82 15.15 -9.04 -10.58
CA PRO A 82 14.17 -9.12 -11.64
C PRO A 82 13.35 -10.42 -11.50
N LEU A 83 12.01 -10.32 -11.53
CA LEU A 83 11.13 -11.50 -11.52
C LEU A 83 11.17 -12.21 -12.89
N PRO A 84 11.70 -13.44 -12.99
CA PRO A 84 12.11 -14.04 -14.27
C PRO A 84 10.98 -14.19 -15.30
N ILE A 85 9.73 -14.43 -14.88
CA ILE A 85 8.59 -14.63 -15.79
C ILE A 85 7.90 -13.30 -16.14
N LEU A 86 7.69 -12.44 -15.14
CA LEU A 86 6.93 -11.19 -15.30
C LEU A 86 7.79 -10.03 -15.85
N HIS A 87 9.12 -10.10 -15.68
CA HIS A 87 10.02 -9.01 -16.06
C HIS A 87 10.05 -8.79 -17.58
N GLY A 88 10.06 -9.87 -18.37
CA GLY A 88 10.08 -9.80 -19.83
C GLY A 88 8.82 -9.17 -20.45
N MET A 89 7.68 -9.19 -19.75
CA MET A 89 6.40 -8.69 -20.27
C MET A 89 6.05 -7.29 -19.79
N LEU A 90 6.40 -6.95 -18.54
CA LEU A 90 5.86 -5.75 -17.86
C LEU A 90 6.96 -4.80 -17.35
N GLY A 91 8.22 -5.24 -17.33
CA GLY A 91 9.32 -4.54 -16.69
C GLY A 91 9.30 -4.67 -15.16
N ARG A 92 10.45 -4.43 -14.52
CA ARG A 92 10.72 -4.73 -13.10
C ARG A 92 9.65 -4.22 -12.13
N ARG A 93 9.30 -2.94 -12.18
CA ARG A 93 8.41 -2.30 -11.21
C ARG A 93 6.98 -2.82 -11.28
N ARG A 94 6.44 -2.98 -12.50
CA ARG A 94 5.08 -3.48 -12.71
C ARG A 94 4.94 -4.94 -12.29
N SER A 95 5.97 -5.76 -12.55
CA SER A 95 6.00 -7.15 -12.09
C SER A 95 5.90 -7.27 -10.58
N TRP A 96 6.71 -6.50 -9.84
CA TRP A 96 6.69 -6.51 -8.39
C TRP A 96 5.40 -5.93 -7.81
N LEU A 97 4.82 -4.90 -8.45
CA LEU A 97 3.57 -4.29 -8.02
C LEU A 97 2.39 -5.28 -8.14
N LEU A 98 2.32 -6.02 -9.24
CA LEU A 98 1.33 -7.07 -9.42
C LEU A 98 1.55 -8.22 -8.41
N LEU A 99 2.79 -8.64 -8.20
CA LEU A 99 3.10 -9.70 -7.24
C LEU A 99 2.66 -9.32 -5.82
N SER A 100 2.99 -8.11 -5.36
CA SER A 100 2.58 -7.64 -4.04
C SER A 100 1.06 -7.53 -3.93
N GLN A 101 0.39 -7.03 -4.97
CA GLN A 101 -1.06 -6.87 -4.96
C GLN A 101 -1.80 -8.21 -4.96
N ILE A 102 -1.34 -9.19 -5.73
CA ILE A 102 -1.87 -10.56 -5.70
C ILE A 102 -1.61 -11.20 -4.33
N SER A 103 -0.43 -10.98 -3.74
CA SER A 103 -0.09 -11.51 -2.42
C SER A 103 -0.97 -10.91 -1.31
N ILE A 104 -1.30 -9.61 -1.39
CA ILE A 104 -2.27 -8.95 -0.51
C ILE A 104 -3.65 -9.60 -0.63
N ILE A 105 -4.16 -9.77 -1.86
CA ILE A 105 -5.46 -10.40 -2.11
C ILE A 105 -5.46 -11.84 -1.57
N GLY A 106 -4.39 -12.60 -1.84
CA GLY A 106 -4.24 -13.97 -1.35
C GLY A 106 -4.22 -14.05 0.17
N ALA A 107 -3.52 -13.14 0.84
CA ALA A 107 -3.50 -13.08 2.30
C ALA A 107 -4.88 -12.72 2.90
N LEU A 108 -5.60 -11.78 2.29
CA LEU A 108 -6.97 -11.44 2.70
C LEU A 108 -7.94 -12.62 2.52
N LEU A 109 -7.90 -13.30 1.36
CA LEU A 109 -8.73 -14.48 1.11
C LEU A 109 -8.36 -15.63 2.05
N PHE A 110 -7.07 -15.82 2.33
CA PHE A 110 -6.60 -16.81 3.30
C PHE A 110 -7.15 -16.51 4.70
N MET A 111 -7.07 -15.27 5.16
CA MET A 111 -7.65 -14.88 6.45
C MET A 111 -9.17 -15.05 6.48
N ALA A 112 -9.87 -14.67 5.41
CA ALA A 112 -11.32 -14.81 5.30
C ALA A 112 -11.80 -16.27 5.26
N ALA A 113 -10.98 -17.19 4.74
CA ALA A 113 -11.28 -18.61 4.69
C ALA A 113 -11.02 -19.35 6.01
N ASN A 114 -10.35 -18.71 6.97
CA ASN A 114 -10.01 -19.31 8.27
C ASN A 114 -10.88 -18.70 9.37
N ASN A 115 -11.29 -19.53 10.34
CA ASN A 115 -12.04 -19.08 11.50
C ASN A 115 -11.06 -18.75 12.65
N PRO A 116 -11.10 -17.53 13.25
CA PRO A 116 -10.26 -17.17 14.38
C PRO A 116 -10.48 -18.04 15.62
N VAL A 117 -11.66 -18.66 15.76
CA VAL A 117 -11.99 -19.54 16.88
C VAL A 117 -11.28 -20.90 16.77
N ASP A 118 -11.15 -21.44 15.55
CA ASP A 118 -10.61 -22.78 15.32
C ASP A 118 -9.09 -22.79 15.10
N GLY A 119 -8.48 -21.64 14.78
CA GLY A 119 -7.07 -21.59 14.39
C GLY A 119 -6.45 -20.18 14.38
N LEU A 120 -6.26 -19.59 15.55
CA LEU A 120 -5.63 -18.27 15.71
C LEU A 120 -4.26 -18.16 15.02
N PHE A 121 -3.51 -19.26 14.98
CA PHE A 121 -2.22 -19.34 14.29
C PHE A 121 -2.32 -19.05 12.78
N TRP A 122 -3.38 -19.53 12.12
CA TRP A 122 -3.58 -19.30 10.69
C TRP A 122 -3.96 -17.85 10.41
N ILE A 123 -4.80 -17.25 11.25
CA ILE A 123 -5.12 -15.83 11.17
C ILE A 123 -3.86 -14.98 11.38
N ALA A 124 -3.00 -15.35 12.34
CA ALA A 124 -1.72 -14.67 12.59
C ALA A 124 -0.78 -14.75 11.40
N SER A 125 -0.65 -15.94 10.82
CA SER A 125 0.17 -16.16 9.62
C SER A 125 -0.34 -15.32 8.45
N GLY A 126 -1.66 -15.29 8.23
CA GLY A 126 -2.29 -14.44 7.21
C GLY A 126 -2.06 -12.95 7.44
N ALA A 127 -2.17 -12.48 8.68
CA ALA A 127 -1.92 -11.08 9.03
C ALA A 127 -0.46 -10.67 8.78
N VAL A 128 0.49 -11.54 9.11
CA VAL A 128 1.93 -11.32 8.82
C VAL A 128 2.17 -11.31 7.31
N MET A 129 1.60 -12.25 6.56
CA MET A 129 1.68 -12.26 5.10
C MET A 129 1.10 -10.99 4.48
N LEU A 130 -0.04 -10.52 4.98
CA LEU A 130 -0.67 -9.28 4.54
C LEU A 130 0.22 -8.07 4.82
N GLY A 131 0.77 -7.96 6.04
CA GLY A 131 1.68 -6.88 6.43
C GLY A 131 2.94 -6.85 5.57
N PHE A 132 3.57 -8.00 5.35
CA PHE A 132 4.76 -8.11 4.50
C PHE A 132 4.48 -7.79 3.03
N SER A 133 3.36 -8.30 2.50
CA SER A 133 2.94 -8.04 1.11
C SER A 133 2.61 -6.57 0.89
N SER A 134 1.93 -5.94 1.84
CA SER A 134 1.59 -4.51 1.80
C SER A 134 2.83 -3.62 1.92
N ALA A 135 3.74 -3.92 2.85
CA ALA A 135 5.01 -3.21 2.96
C ALA A 135 5.89 -3.37 1.69
N THR A 136 5.79 -4.52 1.01
CA THR A 136 6.42 -4.75 -0.29
C THR A 136 5.78 -3.89 -1.39
N GLN A 137 4.44 -3.78 -1.39
CA GLN A 137 3.73 -2.90 -2.32
C GLN A 137 4.18 -1.44 -2.15
N ASP A 138 4.31 -0.97 -0.89
CA ASP A 138 4.80 0.37 -0.59
C ASP A 138 6.20 0.63 -1.15
N ILE A 139 7.15 -0.29 -0.95
CA ILE A 139 8.51 -0.16 -1.51
C ILE A 139 8.47 0.03 -3.02
N VAL A 140 7.64 -0.77 -3.71
CA VAL A 140 7.56 -0.73 -5.18
C VAL A 140 6.92 0.56 -5.66
N ILE A 141 5.89 1.05 -4.97
CA ILE A 141 5.23 2.32 -5.29
C ILE A 141 6.17 3.51 -5.01
N ASP A 142 6.89 3.49 -3.88
CA ASP A 142 7.85 4.51 -3.50
C ASP A 142 8.94 4.65 -4.57
N ALA A 143 9.49 3.52 -5.04
CA ALA A 143 10.49 3.51 -6.10
C ALA A 143 9.90 3.89 -7.48
N TYR A 144 8.70 3.41 -7.81
CA TYR A 144 8.00 3.77 -9.05
C TYR A 144 7.73 5.28 -9.12
N ARG A 145 7.37 5.93 -8.00
CA ARG A 145 7.14 7.37 -7.95
C ARG A 145 8.40 8.15 -8.30
N ILE A 146 9.56 7.73 -7.81
CA ILE A 146 10.85 8.39 -8.08
C ILE A 146 11.27 8.15 -9.53
N GLU A 147 11.16 6.91 -10.04
CA GLU A 147 11.61 6.54 -11.39
C GLU A 147 10.69 7.08 -12.50
N ALA A 148 9.40 7.29 -12.22
CA ALA A 148 8.42 7.69 -13.23
C ALA A 148 8.14 9.20 -13.28
N ALA A 149 8.66 10.00 -12.36
CA ALA A 149 8.38 11.43 -12.29
C ALA A 149 9.56 12.25 -12.80
N ASP A 150 9.28 13.19 -13.72
CA ASP A 150 10.17 14.33 -13.95
C ASP A 150 10.13 15.25 -12.72
N ASP A 151 11.18 16.03 -12.45
CA ASP A 151 11.30 16.86 -11.23
C ASP A 151 10.07 17.75 -10.98
N ASP A 152 9.46 18.25 -12.05
CA ASP A 152 8.24 19.07 -12.01
C ASP A 152 6.96 18.32 -11.61
N LEU A 153 6.93 16.99 -11.77
CA LEU A 153 5.77 16.14 -11.51
C LEU A 153 5.84 15.44 -10.15
N GLN A 154 7.01 15.36 -9.51
CA GLN A 154 7.20 14.65 -8.24
C GLN A 154 6.28 15.15 -7.13
N ALA A 155 6.10 16.48 -7.03
CA ALA A 155 5.24 17.08 -6.02
C ALA A 155 3.78 16.65 -6.19
N MET A 156 3.25 16.70 -7.43
CA MET A 156 1.86 16.29 -7.70
C MET A 156 1.66 14.79 -7.55
N MET A 157 2.63 14.00 -8.01
CA MET A 157 2.63 12.55 -7.85
C MET A 157 2.62 12.13 -6.37
N SER A 158 3.38 12.82 -5.53
CA SER A 158 3.38 12.60 -4.07
C SER A 158 2.05 13.00 -3.42
N SER A 159 1.51 14.16 -3.79
CA SER A 159 0.22 14.63 -3.28
C SER A 159 -0.94 13.70 -3.67
N ALA A 160 -0.99 13.26 -4.93
CA ALA A 160 -1.99 12.31 -5.39
C ALA A 160 -1.88 10.96 -4.68
N TYR A 161 -0.67 10.45 -4.48
CA TYR A 161 -0.44 9.23 -3.71
C TYR A 161 -0.97 9.35 -2.27
N ILE A 162 -0.62 10.44 -1.56
CA ILE A 162 -1.07 10.66 -0.18
C ILE A 162 -2.58 10.83 -0.12
N ALA A 163 -3.18 11.58 -1.05
CA ALA A 163 -4.62 11.76 -1.12
C ALA A 163 -5.34 10.41 -1.31
N GLY A 164 -4.89 9.61 -2.28
CA GLY A 164 -5.41 8.26 -2.51
C GLY A 164 -5.29 7.39 -1.26
N TYR A 165 -4.11 7.39 -0.63
CA TYR A 165 -3.85 6.62 0.59
C TYR A 165 -4.80 6.98 1.73
N ARG A 166 -5.03 8.28 1.97
CA ARG A 166 -5.97 8.75 2.98
C ARG A 166 -7.41 8.36 2.67
N VAL A 167 -7.82 8.48 1.41
CA VAL A 167 -9.15 8.02 0.97
C VAL A 167 -9.29 6.52 1.18
N GLY A 168 -8.27 5.73 0.84
CA GLY A 168 -8.24 4.28 1.08
C GLY A 168 -8.41 3.94 2.56
N MET A 169 -7.65 4.61 3.44
CA MET A 169 -7.80 4.45 4.88
C MET A 169 -9.23 4.77 5.36
N LEU A 170 -9.82 5.88 4.91
CA LEU A 170 -11.18 6.26 5.29
C LEU A 170 -12.20 5.24 4.81
N VAL A 171 -12.09 4.76 3.57
CA VAL A 171 -12.99 3.75 3.01
C VAL A 171 -12.85 2.42 3.74
N ALA A 172 -11.63 1.97 4.06
CA ALA A 172 -11.43 0.75 4.84
C ALA A 172 -12.05 0.87 6.24
N GLY A 173 -11.92 2.03 6.88
CA GLY A 173 -12.43 2.25 8.24
C GLY A 173 -13.95 2.37 8.26
N ALA A 174 -14.50 3.24 7.41
CA ALA A 174 -15.94 3.42 7.29
C ALA A 174 -16.65 2.15 6.77
N GLY A 175 -16.04 1.44 5.82
CA GLY A 175 -16.57 0.17 5.31
C GLY A 175 -16.63 -0.90 6.39
N THR A 176 -15.64 -0.96 7.27
CA THR A 176 -15.66 -1.88 8.42
C THR A 176 -16.76 -1.51 9.40
N LEU A 177 -16.90 -0.23 9.75
CA LEU A 177 -17.92 0.26 10.68
C LEU A 177 -19.35 0.13 10.14
N ALA A 178 -19.54 0.26 8.83
CA ALA A 178 -20.87 0.14 8.22
C ALA A 178 -21.35 -1.32 8.10
N LEU A 179 -20.42 -2.29 8.13
CA LEU A 179 -20.72 -3.72 8.03
C LEU A 179 -20.77 -4.44 9.39
N ALA A 180 -20.25 -3.81 10.45
CA ALA A 180 -20.32 -4.29 11.84
C ALA A 180 -21.63 -3.82 12.51
#